data_AF-A0A5N6M1Q2-F1
#
_entry.id   AF-A0A5N6M1Q2-F1
#
_cell.length_a   1.000
_cell.length_b   1.000
_cell.length_c   1.000
_cell.angle_alpha   90.00
_cell.angle_beta   90.00
_cell.angle_gamma   90.00
#
_symmetry.space_group_name_H-M   'P 1'
#
loop_
_entity.id
_entity.type
_entity.pdbx_description
1 polymer ?
#
loop_
_entity_poly.entity_id
_entity_poly.type
_entity_poly.pdbx_seq_one_letter_code
_entity_poly.pdbx_strand_id
1 'polypeptide(L)'
;MCAVETREEVVAFGGDRGGGGKTTSPYMTLTGIQNVTKCPDQRVTPITLLLGDGIGPEVISVAKNILNLAGSLEGIEFKFKEMPIGGAALDLTEVPLPEETLTTAQQSDVVPLGAIGG
;
A
#
# COMPACT_ATOMS: atom_id res chain seq x y z
N MET A 1 18.88 2.99 21.44
CA MET A 1 18.54 1.57 21.22
C MET A 1 17.03 1.44 21.18
N CYS A 2 16.43 1.23 20.01
CA CYS A 2 15.03 0.82 19.90
C CYS A 2 15.03 -0.63 19.44
N ALA A 3 14.28 -1.49 20.14
CA ALA A 3 14.29 -2.92 19.92
C ALA A 3 13.64 -3.24 18.57
N VAL A 4 14.36 -3.98 17.72
CA VAL A 4 13.80 -4.60 16.52
C VAL A 4 13.11 -5.87 17.01
N GLU A 5 11.81 -5.80 17.27
CA GLU A 5 11.02 -6.98 17.58
C GLU A 5 10.62 -7.65 16.26
N THR A 6 11.51 -8.49 15.75
CA THR A 6 11.18 -9.49 14.73
C THR A 6 10.14 -10.43 15.31
N ARG A 7 8.88 -10.33 14.89
CA ARG A 7 7.90 -11.40 15.10
C ARG A 7 7.59 -12.06 13.78
N GLU A 8 8.01 -13.31 13.75
CA GLU A 8 7.74 -14.32 12.75
C GLU A 8 6.24 -14.51 12.51
N GLU A 9 5.97 -15.09 11.34
CA GLU A 9 4.69 -15.45 10.73
C GLU A 9 3.57 -15.88 11.71
N VAL A 10 2.35 -15.43 11.41
CA VAL A 10 1.13 -16.13 11.89
C VAL A 10 0.35 -16.62 10.68
N VAL A 11 0.71 -17.82 10.22
CA VAL A 11 -0.19 -18.70 9.47
C VAL A 11 -0.89 -19.59 10.50
N ALA A 12 -2.16 -19.30 10.81
CA ALA A 12 -2.95 -20.13 11.71
C ALA A 12 -3.79 -21.13 10.91
N PHE A 13 -3.41 -22.41 10.92
CA PHE A 13 -4.27 -23.52 10.50
C PHE A 13 -5.22 -23.90 11.65
N GLY A 14 -6.52 -23.75 11.41
CA GLY A 14 -7.56 -24.15 12.36
C GLY A 14 -7.70 -25.67 12.45
N GLY A 15 -7.63 -26.21 13.67
CA GLY A 15 -7.99 -27.59 13.99
C GLY A 15 -8.86 -27.62 15.25
N ASP A 16 -10.17 -27.69 15.06
CA ASP A 16 -11.15 -27.90 16.12
C ASP A 16 -11.12 -29.37 16.58
N ARG A 17 -10.84 -29.61 17.87
CA ARG A 17 -11.16 -30.86 18.57
C ARG A 17 -11.53 -30.54 20.01
N GLY A 18 -12.77 -30.85 20.36
CA GLY A 18 -13.42 -30.43 21.59
C GLY A 18 -13.02 -31.18 22.87
N GLY A 19 -13.75 -30.84 23.94
CA GLY A 19 -13.74 -31.54 25.23
C GLY A 19 -13.82 -30.58 26.41
N GLY A 20 -14.98 -30.53 27.08
CA GLY A 20 -15.27 -29.61 28.18
C GLY A 20 -14.59 -29.93 29.52
N GLY A 21 -14.50 -28.91 30.40
CA GLY A 21 -14.01 -29.08 31.78
C GLY A 21 -13.61 -27.80 32.51
N LYS A 22 -14.60 -26.94 32.84
CA LYS A 22 -14.71 -26.01 33.99
C LYS A 22 -13.58 -26.06 35.07
N THR A 23 -12.96 -24.92 35.39
CA THR A 23 -13.21 -24.07 36.60
C THR A 23 -12.26 -22.86 36.71
N THR A 24 -12.84 -21.66 36.51
CA THR A 24 -12.59 -20.31 37.06
C THR A 24 -11.26 -19.91 37.72
N SER A 25 -10.62 -18.85 37.20
CA SER A 25 -10.15 -17.69 38.00
C SER A 25 -9.84 -16.49 37.09
N PRO A 26 -9.61 -15.27 37.62
CA PRO A 26 -10.43 -14.08 37.38
C PRO A 26 -9.67 -13.06 36.52
N TYR A 27 -10.27 -11.90 36.29
CA TYR A 27 -9.69 -10.74 35.58
C TYR A 27 -9.74 -10.72 34.05
N MET A 28 -10.45 -9.67 33.62
CA MET A 28 -10.14 -8.79 32.50
C MET A 28 -10.36 -9.33 31.09
N THR A 29 -11.49 -8.92 30.54
CA THR A 29 -11.62 -8.51 29.14
C THR A 29 -10.38 -7.73 28.72
N LEU A 30 -9.55 -8.29 27.84
CA LEU A 30 -8.59 -7.52 27.06
C LEU A 30 -9.27 -7.04 25.78
N THR A 31 -10.31 -6.23 25.94
CA THR A 31 -10.64 -5.24 24.93
C THR A 31 -9.57 -4.16 25.03
N GLY A 32 -8.62 -4.20 24.11
CA GLY A 32 -7.73 -3.08 23.80
C GLY A 32 -6.32 -3.18 24.36
N ILE A 33 -5.41 -3.66 23.51
CA ILE A 33 -4.17 -2.95 23.20
C ILE A 33 -3.93 -3.10 21.68
N GLN A 34 -4.68 -2.36 20.86
CA GLN A 34 -4.29 -2.06 19.47
C GLN A 34 -3.38 -0.81 19.46
N ASN A 35 -2.43 -0.76 20.40
CA ASN A 35 -1.48 0.34 20.46
C ASN A 35 -0.08 -0.25 20.68
N VAL A 36 0.33 -1.05 19.69
CA VAL A 36 1.75 -1.26 19.44
C VAL A 36 2.28 0.11 19.05
N THR A 37 3.12 0.67 19.89
CA THR A 37 3.89 1.89 19.67
C THR A 37 4.40 1.94 18.23
N LYS A 38 3.70 2.67 17.35
CA LYS A 38 4.32 3.10 16.11
C LYS A 38 5.22 4.27 16.45
N CYS A 39 6.52 4.07 16.27
CA CYS A 39 7.48 5.17 16.29
C CYS A 39 7.01 6.28 15.32
N PRO A 40 7.29 7.55 15.59
CA PRO A 40 6.72 8.71 14.88
C PRO A 40 7.20 8.87 13.42
N ASP A 41 7.50 7.80 12.71
CA ASP A 41 7.89 7.82 11.31
C ASP A 41 6.97 6.96 10.43
N GLN A 42 5.64 7.01 10.65
CA GLN A 42 4.71 6.62 9.58
C GLN A 42 4.79 7.69 8.48
N ARG A 43 5.82 7.63 7.64
CA ARG A 43 5.92 8.54 6.50
C ARG A 43 4.81 8.20 5.52
N VAL A 44 3.93 9.16 5.32
CA VAL A 44 2.93 9.10 4.27
C VAL A 44 3.56 9.73 3.04
N THR A 45 3.81 8.92 2.01
CA THR A 45 4.45 9.38 0.77
C THR A 45 3.40 9.40 -0.36
N PRO A 46 3.03 10.58 -0.88
CA PRO A 46 2.20 10.70 -2.08
C PRO A 46 2.97 10.22 -3.33
N ILE A 47 2.34 9.30 -4.06
CA ILE A 47 2.87 8.70 -5.28
C ILE A 47 1.84 8.91 -6.40
N THR A 48 2.27 9.53 -7.50
CA THR A 48 1.46 9.61 -8.72
C THR A 48 1.85 8.49 -9.67
N LEU A 49 0.93 7.56 -9.91
CA LEU A 49 1.11 6.46 -10.85
C LEU A 49 0.66 6.91 -12.24
N LEU A 50 1.61 6.97 -13.17
CA LEU A 50 1.33 7.29 -14.57
C LEU A 50 1.21 5.97 -15.34
N LEU A 51 -0.03 5.57 -15.63
CA LEU A 51 -0.33 4.24 -16.18
C LEU A 51 0.27 4.04 -17.58
N GLY A 52 0.21 5.07 -18.41
CA GLY A 52 0.68 5.02 -19.80
C GLY A 52 -0.18 4.12 -20.69
N ASP A 53 0.45 3.54 -21.71
CA ASP A 53 -0.16 2.84 -22.83
C ASP A 53 0.26 1.37 -22.91
N GLY A 54 -0.49 0.59 -23.69
CA GLY A 54 -0.17 -0.83 -23.95
C GLY A 54 -0.17 -1.65 -22.66
N ILE A 55 1.00 -2.18 -22.28
CA ILE A 55 1.18 -3.01 -21.06
C ILE A 55 1.46 -2.14 -19.81
N GLY A 56 1.44 -0.81 -19.95
CA GLY A 56 1.72 0.12 -18.86
C GLY A 56 0.84 -0.10 -17.61
N PRO A 57 -0.50 -0.12 -17.73
CA PRO A 57 -1.42 -0.34 -16.61
C PRO A 57 -1.18 -1.67 -15.88
N GLU A 58 -0.88 -2.74 -16.60
CA GLU A 58 -0.64 -4.08 -16.04
C GLU A 58 0.65 -4.11 -15.20
N VAL A 59 1.73 -3.51 -15.71
CA VAL A 59 3.01 -3.44 -15.00
C VAL A 59 2.88 -2.55 -13.76
N ILE A 60 2.19 -1.41 -13.88
CA ILE A 60 2.01 -0.47 -12.76
C ILE A 60 1.14 -1.09 -11.65
N SER A 61 0.12 -1.87 -12.00
CA SER A 61 -0.70 -2.61 -11.02
C SER A 61 0.14 -3.55 -10.17
N VAL A 62 1.07 -4.30 -10.79
CA VAL A 62 2.00 -5.18 -10.06
C VAL A 62 2.96 -4.36 -9.20
N ALA A 63 3.51 -3.26 -9.72
CA ALA A 63 4.39 -2.37 -8.97
C ALA A 63 3.71 -1.79 -7.72
N LYS A 64 2.44 -1.37 -7.83
CA LYS A 64 1.63 -0.89 -6.70
C LYS A 64 1.50 -1.93 -5.60
N ASN A 65 1.30 -3.20 -5.96
CA ASN A 65 1.21 -4.30 -4.99
C ASN A 65 2.54 -4.53 -4.26
N ILE A 66 3.66 -4.51 -4.99
CA ILE A 66 5.00 -4.67 -4.41
C ILE A 66 5.31 -3.49 -3.49
N LEU A 67 4.99 -2.26 -3.89
CA LEU A 67 5.17 -1.06 -3.07
C LEU A 67 4.34 -1.13 -1.79
N ASN A 68 3.08 -1.57 -1.86
CA ASN A 68 2.26 -1.77 -0.66
C ASN A 68 2.87 -2.80 0.31
N LEU A 69 3.38 -3.91 -0.22
CA LEU A 69 4.03 -4.93 0.59
C LEU A 69 5.32 -4.38 1.24
N ALA A 70 6.17 -3.72 0.45
CA ALA A 70 7.41 -3.12 0.94
C ALA A 70 7.14 -2.02 1.98
N GLY A 71 6.13 -1.18 1.75
CA GLY A 71 5.73 -0.13 2.70
C GLY A 71 5.22 -0.71 4.02
N SER A 72 4.49 -1.84 3.96
CA SER A 72 4.04 -2.54 5.16
C SER A 72 5.19 -3.09 6.00
N LEU A 73 6.28 -3.53 5.37
CA LEU A 73 7.49 -4.02 6.05
C LEU A 73 8.31 -2.88 6.68
N GLU A 74 8.43 -1.75 5.98
CA GLU A 74 9.23 -0.59 6.43
C GLU A 74 8.41 0.41 7.27
N GLY A 75 7.11 0.19 7.45
CA GLY A 75 6.22 1.08 8.19
C GLY A 75 5.82 2.37 7.45
N ILE A 76 6.08 2.44 6.14
CA ILE A 76 5.76 3.56 5.24
C ILE A 76 4.36 3.38 4.64
N GLU A 77 3.58 4.44 4.60
CA GLU A 77 2.25 4.45 3.98
C GLU A 77 2.32 5.14 2.62
N PHE A 78 2.00 4.41 1.55
CA PHE A 78 1.98 4.98 0.20
C PHE A 78 0.56 5.41 -0.18
N LYS A 79 0.42 6.67 -0.62
CA LYS A 79 -0.84 7.19 -1.17
C LYS A 79 -0.72 7.27 -2.69
N PHE A 80 -1.37 6.34 -3.37
CA PHE A 80 -1.35 6.27 -4.82
C PHE A 80 -2.46 7.11 -5.44
N LYS A 81 -2.11 7.94 -6.41
CA LYS A 81 -3.06 8.60 -7.31
C LYS A 81 -2.72 8.21 -8.75
N GLU A 82 -3.65 7.57 -9.43
CA GLU A 82 -3.47 7.12 -10.81
C GLU A 82 -3.88 8.22 -11.77
N MET A 83 -3.03 8.54 -12.74
CA MET A 83 -3.29 9.58 -13.75
C MET A 83 -2.95 9.06 -15.16
N PRO A 84 -3.75 9.40 -16.18
CA PRO A 84 -3.47 9.01 -17.55
C PRO A 84 -2.35 9.86 -18.16
N ILE A 85 -1.58 9.26 -19.06
CA ILE A 85 -0.53 9.89 -19.87
C ILE A 85 -0.42 9.15 -21.22
N GLY A 86 0.06 9.80 -22.27
CA GLY A 86 0.33 9.16 -23.56
C GLY A 86 -0.94 8.99 -24.42
N GLY A 87 -1.02 7.88 -25.15
CA GLY A 87 -2.17 7.48 -25.95
C GLY A 87 -3.46 7.39 -25.14
N ALA A 88 -3.41 6.84 -23.93
CA ALA A 88 -4.54 6.76 -23.01
C ALA A 88 -5.05 8.16 -22.60
N ALA A 89 -4.17 9.16 -22.53
CA ALA A 89 -4.57 10.54 -22.30
C ALA A 89 -5.08 11.22 -23.57
N LEU A 90 -4.52 10.91 -24.74
CA LEU A 90 -5.03 11.36 -26.04
C LEU A 90 -6.47 10.89 -26.25
N ASP A 91 -6.75 9.63 -25.95
CA ASP A 91 -8.10 9.06 -26.14
C ASP A 91 -9.14 9.68 -25.19
N LEU A 92 -8.73 10.09 -23.98
CA LEU A 92 -9.63 10.62 -22.97
C LEU A 92 -9.78 12.15 -22.99
N THR A 93 -8.69 12.86 -23.26
CA THR A 93 -8.61 14.33 -23.08
C THR A 93 -8.13 15.06 -24.33
N GLU A 94 -7.89 14.34 -25.44
CA GLU A 94 -7.32 14.86 -26.70
C GLU A 94 -5.93 15.49 -26.56
N VAL A 95 -5.31 15.35 -25.38
CA VAL A 95 -4.00 15.91 -25.05
C VAL A 95 -3.13 14.80 -24.49
N PRO A 96 -1.89 14.60 -25.00
CA PRO A 96 -1.04 13.48 -24.58
C PRO A 96 -0.53 13.62 -23.14
N LEU A 97 -0.54 14.85 -22.61
CA LEU A 97 -0.14 15.15 -21.25
C LEU A 97 -1.09 16.20 -20.66
N PRO A 98 -2.16 15.78 -19.96
CA PRO A 98 -3.10 16.68 -19.32
C PRO A 98 -2.44 17.53 -18.25
N GLU A 99 -2.88 18.78 -18.10
CA GLU A 99 -2.38 19.68 -17.05
C GLU A 99 -2.67 19.15 -15.64
N GLU A 100 -3.77 18.41 -15.47
CA GLU A 100 -4.10 17.75 -14.21
C GLU A 100 -3.07 16.67 -13.84
N THR A 101 -2.62 15.89 -14.81
CA THR A 101 -1.58 14.86 -14.63
C THR A 101 -0.26 15.51 -14.20
N LEU A 102 0.13 16.61 -14.85
CA LEU A 102 1.31 17.38 -14.48
C LEU A 102 1.22 17.96 -13.07
N THR A 103 0.09 18.59 -12.74
CA THR A 103 -0.14 19.19 -11.42
C THR A 103 -0.06 18.13 -10.32
N THR A 104 -0.67 16.97 -10.57
CA THR A 104 -0.68 15.85 -9.63
C THR A 104 0.71 15.23 -9.45
N ALA A 105 1.47 15.10 -10.54
CA ALA A 105 2.84 14.63 -10.52
C ALA A 105 3.77 15.58 -9.74
N GLN A 106 3.60 16.90 -9.89
CA GLN A 106 4.37 17.90 -9.15
C GLN A 106 4.07 17.92 -7.65
N GLN A 107 2.86 17.53 -7.24
CA GLN A 107 2.46 17.43 -5.84
C GLN A 107 2.93 16.14 -5.16
N SER A 108 3.49 15.20 -5.93
CA SER A 108 3.92 13.89 -5.43
C SER A 108 5.42 13.82 -5.25
N ASP A 109 5.86 13.01 -4.30
CA ASP A 109 7.29 12.81 -4.04
C ASP A 109 7.92 11.85 -5.07
N VAL A 110 7.13 10.89 -5.55
CA VAL A 110 7.58 9.86 -6.50
C VAL A 110 6.53 9.70 -7.59
N VAL A 111 6.99 9.57 -8.84
CA VAL A 111 6.13 9.43 -10.01
C VAL A 111 6.57 8.25 -10.87
N PRO A 112 6.11 7.02 -10.57
CA PRO A 112 6.35 5.86 -11.42
C PRO A 112 5.66 6.04 -12.77
N LEU A 113 6.44 5.89 -13.84
CA LEU A 113 5.99 5.97 -15.22
C LEU A 113 5.88 4.55 -15.79
N GLY A 114 4.71 4.24 -16.35
CA GLY A 114 4.50 3.05 -17.17
C GLY A 114 5.15 3.17 -18.55
N ALA A 115 4.69 2.34 -19.48
CA ALA A 115 5.10 2.42 -20.87
C ALA A 115 4.35 3.56 -21.57
N ILE A 116 5.04 4.36 -22.38
CA ILE A 116 4.41 5.40 -23.21
C ILE A 116 4.91 5.17 -24.63
N GLY A 117 3.99 5.00 -25.57
CA GLY A 117 4.38 4.75 -26.96
C GLY A 117 3.28 4.04 -27.75
N GLY A 118 2.94 4.65 -28.88
CA GLY A 118 1.98 4.19 -29.88
C GLY A 118 2.18 4.98 -31.16
#